data_AF-A0A323V2E1-F1
#
_entry.id   AF-A0A323V2E1-F1
#
_cell.length_a   1.000
_cell.length_b   1.000
_cell.length_c   1.000
_cell.angle_alpha   90.00
_cell.angle_beta   90.00
_cell.angle_gamma   90.00
#
_symmetry.space_group_name_H-M   'P 1'
#
loop_
_entity.id
_entity.type
_entity.pdbx_description
1 polymer ?
#
loop_
_entity_poly.entity_id
_entity_poly.type
_entity_poly.pdbx_seq_one_letter_code
_entity_poly.pdbx_strand_id
1 'polypeptide(L)'
;MTIENQDRPKSEAELDRVLKKAYGYACKSDYPKALELCDWLIQEKSTEIAGYRKRAFVREHMGDIDGAISDLQHVVFNNSKEPADFYGLGLLQLQRGLTAQAVASFTEAIEIGSEAGFDYYTQGALLFRAEAYLKLCDFENAISDCSTLPAGYKTYMGGASGMRSREDILGEANAALKLKGRKPLG
;
A
#
# COMPACT_ATOMS: atom_id res chain seq x y z
N MET A 1 18.40 -28.94 -0.29
CA MET A 1 17.58 -29.20 -1.49
C MET A 1 17.10 -27.85 -1.98
N THR A 2 17.74 -27.32 -3.02
CA THR A 2 17.37 -26.06 -3.69
C THR A 2 15.99 -26.23 -4.34
N ILE A 3 15.17 -25.18 -4.33
CA ILE A 3 13.77 -25.21 -4.82
C ILE A 3 13.67 -25.48 -6.33
N GLU A 4 14.79 -25.39 -7.04
CA GLU A 4 14.91 -25.69 -8.47
C GLU A 4 14.43 -27.10 -8.86
N ASN A 5 14.49 -28.07 -7.94
CA ASN A 5 14.08 -29.47 -8.19
C ASN A 5 12.63 -29.79 -7.77
N GLN A 6 11.78 -28.78 -7.49
CA GLN A 6 10.36 -28.99 -7.22
C GLN A 6 9.50 -28.57 -8.42
N ASP A 7 8.47 -29.36 -8.71
CA ASP A 7 7.41 -29.00 -9.66
C ASP A 7 6.81 -27.65 -9.28
N ARG A 8 6.59 -26.80 -10.29
CA ARG A 8 5.88 -25.52 -10.11
C ARG A 8 4.47 -25.75 -9.56
N PRO A 9 3.88 -24.78 -8.85
CA PRO A 9 2.52 -24.92 -8.35
C PRO A 9 1.56 -25.07 -9.53
N LYS A 10 0.80 -26.16 -9.57
CA LYS A 10 -0.18 -26.48 -10.63
C LYS A 10 -1.61 -26.16 -10.19
N SER A 11 -1.78 -25.67 -8.97
CA SER A 11 -3.07 -25.30 -8.39
C SER A 11 -2.94 -24.09 -7.46
N GLU A 12 -4.05 -23.38 -7.24
CA GLU A 12 -4.12 -22.28 -6.28
C GLU A 12 -3.72 -22.71 -4.86
N ALA A 13 -4.10 -23.92 -4.45
CA ALA A 13 -3.75 -24.46 -3.15
C ALA A 13 -2.24 -24.71 -2.99
N GLU A 14 -1.55 -25.12 -4.06
CA GLU A 14 -0.09 -25.24 -4.07
C GLU A 14 0.59 -23.88 -4.05
N LEU A 15 0.08 -22.94 -4.84
CA LEU A 15 0.59 -21.56 -4.88
C LEU A 15 0.48 -20.91 -3.51
N ASP A 16 -0.69 -21.00 -2.87
CA ASP A 16 -0.93 -20.48 -1.52
C ASP A 16 0.03 -21.08 -0.48
N ARG A 17 0.31 -22.39 -0.55
CA ARG A 17 1.32 -23.02 0.32
C ARG A 17 2.70 -22.40 0.15
N VAL A 18 3.12 -22.14 -1.09
CA VAL A 18 4.42 -21.51 -1.37
C VAL A 18 4.45 -20.06 -0.85
N LEU A 19 3.39 -19.29 -1.10
CA LEU A 19 3.26 -17.90 -0.65
C LEU A 19 3.27 -17.79 0.88
N LYS A 20 2.58 -18.69 1.58
CA LYS A 20 2.58 -18.78 3.05
C LYS A 20 3.97 -19.13 3.59
N LYS A 21 4.71 -20.00 2.90
CA LYS A 21 6.08 -20.34 3.28
C LYS A 21 7.02 -19.14 3.12
N ALA A 22 6.94 -18.41 2.01
CA ALA A 22 7.71 -17.20 1.78
C ALA A 22 7.41 -16.13 2.85
N TYR A 23 6.13 -15.93 3.17
CA TYR A 23 5.70 -15.06 4.26
C TYR A 23 6.30 -15.50 5.61
N GLY A 24 6.24 -16.79 5.93
CA GLY A 24 6.80 -17.33 7.17
C GLY A 24 8.32 -17.14 7.30
N TYR A 25 9.07 -17.19 6.19
CA TYR A 25 10.48 -16.86 6.18
C TYR A 25 10.72 -15.35 6.40
N ALA A 26 9.94 -14.48 5.76
CA ALA A 26 10.04 -13.03 5.93
C ALA A 26 9.75 -12.59 7.38
N CYS A 27 8.72 -13.17 8.04
CA CYS A 27 8.43 -12.90 9.45
C CYS A 27 9.54 -13.34 10.42
N LYS A 28 10.42 -14.26 9.98
CA LYS A 28 11.61 -14.70 10.73
C LYS A 28 12.88 -13.98 10.29
N SER A 29 12.75 -12.97 9.43
CA SER A 29 13.86 -12.25 8.79
C SER A 29 14.82 -13.16 7.99
N ASP A 30 14.36 -14.35 7.58
CA ASP A 30 15.07 -15.22 6.65
C ASP A 30 14.76 -14.78 5.21
N TYR A 31 15.09 -13.52 4.90
CA TYR A 31 14.81 -12.90 3.61
C TYR A 31 15.40 -13.67 2.43
N PRO A 32 16.63 -14.24 2.49
CA PRO A 32 17.18 -15.02 1.38
C PRO A 32 16.27 -16.17 0.96
N LYS A 33 15.73 -16.96 1.90
CA LYS A 33 14.80 -18.05 1.57
C LYS A 33 13.44 -17.56 1.10
N ALA A 34 12.97 -16.44 1.64
CA ALA A 34 11.73 -15.82 1.19
C ALA A 34 11.84 -15.34 -0.27
N LEU A 35 12.96 -14.67 -0.61
CA LEU A 35 13.26 -14.18 -1.95
C LEU A 35 13.46 -15.33 -2.94
N GLU A 36 14.19 -16.40 -2.57
CA GLU A 36 14.38 -17.59 -3.41
C GLU A 36 13.03 -18.18 -3.86
N LEU A 37 12.05 -18.27 -2.95
CA LEU A 37 10.69 -18.73 -3.29
C LEU A 37 9.95 -17.75 -4.20
N CYS A 38 10.11 -16.45 -3.98
CA CYS A 38 9.44 -15.45 -4.83
C CYS A 38 10.03 -15.44 -6.24
N ASP A 39 11.36 -15.47 -6.36
CA ASP A 39 12.06 -15.50 -7.64
C ASP A 39 11.72 -16.77 -8.41
N TRP A 40 11.57 -17.91 -7.72
CA TRP A 40 11.10 -19.16 -8.29
C TRP A 40 9.69 -19.08 -8.87
N LEU A 41 8.76 -18.38 -8.19
CA LEU A 41 7.40 -18.12 -8.70
C LEU A 41 7.38 -17.16 -9.89
N ILE A 42 8.30 -16.21 -9.95
CA ILE A 42 8.37 -15.21 -11.03
C ILE A 42 8.76 -15.83 -12.38
N GLN A 43 9.46 -16.97 -12.37
CA GLN A 43 9.89 -17.65 -13.60
C GLN A 43 8.74 -18.25 -14.43
N GLU A 44 7.52 -18.34 -13.88
CA GLU A 44 6.38 -18.97 -14.55
C GLU A 44 5.22 -17.98 -14.67
N LYS A 45 4.68 -17.82 -15.89
CA LYS A 45 3.66 -16.80 -16.19
C LYS A 45 2.41 -16.95 -15.33
N SER A 46 2.00 -18.18 -15.01
CA SER A 46 0.81 -18.43 -14.19
C SER A 46 0.98 -18.02 -12.72
N THR A 47 2.22 -17.91 -12.23
CA THR A 47 2.53 -17.54 -10.84
C THR A 47 3.26 -16.21 -10.70
N GLU A 48 3.62 -15.59 -11.82
CA GLU A 48 4.47 -14.40 -11.89
C GLU A 48 3.94 -13.26 -11.01
N ILE A 49 2.68 -12.87 -11.21
CA ILE A 49 2.05 -11.76 -10.48
C ILE A 49 2.04 -12.03 -8.97
N ALA A 50 1.71 -13.26 -8.55
CA ALA A 50 1.75 -13.65 -7.14
C ALA A 50 3.17 -13.62 -6.57
N GLY A 51 4.16 -14.01 -7.38
CA GLY A 51 5.59 -13.93 -7.06
C GLY A 51 6.04 -12.49 -6.82
N TYR A 52 5.74 -11.56 -7.74
CA TYR A 52 6.05 -10.14 -7.57
C TYR A 52 5.36 -9.53 -6.36
N ARG A 53 4.06 -9.78 -6.16
CA ARG A 53 3.33 -9.31 -4.95
C ARG A 53 4.00 -9.78 -3.67
N LYS A 54 4.39 -11.06 -3.62
CA LYS A 54 5.05 -11.61 -2.42
C LYS A 54 6.45 -11.04 -2.25
N ARG A 55 7.21 -10.86 -3.34
CA ARG A 55 8.55 -10.28 -3.29
C ARG A 55 8.53 -8.84 -2.81
N ALA A 56 7.54 -8.05 -3.23
CA ALA A 56 7.34 -6.69 -2.72
C ALA A 56 7.19 -6.68 -1.20
N PHE A 57 6.33 -7.54 -0.66
CA PHE A 57 6.17 -7.71 0.78
C PHE A 57 7.49 -8.09 1.48
N VAL A 58 8.25 -9.03 0.92
CA VAL A 58 9.54 -9.46 1.48
C VAL A 58 10.56 -8.31 1.47
N ARG A 59 10.64 -7.57 0.36
CA ARG A 59 11.54 -6.42 0.20
C ARG A 59 11.19 -5.27 1.14
N GLU A 60 9.90 -4.98 1.32
CA GLU A 60 9.42 -4.02 2.31
C GLU A 60 9.91 -4.39 3.72
N HIS A 61 9.77 -5.66 4.12
CA HIS A 61 10.22 -6.14 5.44
C HIS A 61 11.74 -6.13 5.60
N MET A 62 12.48 -6.19 4.48
CA MET A 62 13.93 -6.05 4.43
C MET A 62 14.39 -4.58 4.45
N GLY A 63 13.46 -3.64 4.29
CA GLY A 63 13.73 -2.21 4.15
C GLY A 63 14.11 -1.76 2.73
N ASP A 64 14.04 -2.66 1.74
CA ASP A 64 14.23 -2.36 0.32
C ASP A 64 12.94 -1.79 -0.27
N ILE A 65 12.63 -0.54 0.09
CA ILE A 65 11.39 0.13 -0.32
C ILE A 65 11.37 0.39 -1.83
N ASP A 66 12.50 0.78 -2.42
CA ASP A 66 12.59 1.05 -3.86
C ASP A 66 12.35 -0.25 -4.68
N GLY A 67 12.93 -1.38 -4.24
CA GLY A 67 12.68 -2.67 -4.86
C GLY A 67 11.24 -3.19 -4.66
N ALA A 68 10.61 -2.88 -3.52
CA ALA A 68 9.22 -3.23 -3.26
C ALA A 68 8.25 -2.42 -4.15
N ILE A 69 8.50 -1.11 -4.32
CA ILE A 69 7.76 -0.25 -5.25
C ILE A 69 7.87 -0.80 -6.67
N SER A 70 9.09 -1.13 -7.13
CA SER A 70 9.28 -1.67 -8.48
C SER A 70 8.50 -2.96 -8.71
N ASP A 71 8.44 -3.85 -7.72
CA ASP A 71 7.69 -5.10 -7.83
C ASP A 71 6.16 -4.86 -7.88
N LEU A 72 5.61 -3.98 -7.04
CA LEU A 72 4.19 -3.63 -7.11
C LEU A 72 3.83 -2.83 -8.36
N GLN A 73 4.73 -2.00 -8.88
CA GLN A 73 4.54 -1.33 -10.16
C GLN A 73 4.40 -2.35 -11.29
N HIS A 74 5.19 -3.42 -11.29
CA HIS A 74 5.03 -4.52 -12.24
C HIS A 74 3.65 -5.17 -12.11
N VAL A 75 3.17 -5.40 -10.90
CA VAL A 75 1.84 -5.98 -10.64
C VAL A 75 0.71 -5.10 -11.19
N VAL A 76 0.71 -3.81 -10.87
CA VAL A 76 -0.36 -2.90 -11.32
C VAL A 76 -0.30 -2.61 -12.82
N PHE A 77 0.90 -2.53 -13.41
CA PHE A 77 1.08 -2.35 -14.85
C PHE A 77 0.53 -3.53 -15.67
N ASN A 78 0.55 -4.73 -15.11
CA ASN A 78 -0.07 -5.91 -15.71
C ASN A 78 -1.59 -6.01 -15.46
N ASN A 79 -2.27 -4.86 -15.38
CA ASN A 79 -3.72 -4.70 -15.19
C ASN A 79 -4.26 -5.42 -13.95
N SER A 80 -3.60 -5.21 -12.80
CA SER A 80 -4.21 -5.64 -11.54
C SER A 80 -5.61 -5.03 -11.39
N LYS A 81 -6.55 -5.84 -10.92
CA LYS A 81 -7.91 -5.42 -10.54
C LYS A 81 -8.15 -5.53 -9.05
N GLU A 82 -7.07 -5.65 -8.28
CA GLU A 82 -7.13 -5.82 -6.84
C GLU A 82 -6.84 -4.46 -6.16
N PRO A 83 -7.79 -3.89 -5.39
CA PRO A 83 -7.55 -2.61 -4.72
C PRO A 83 -6.39 -2.71 -3.71
N ALA A 84 -6.12 -3.91 -3.20
CA ALA A 84 -5.00 -4.21 -2.32
C ALA A 84 -3.63 -3.89 -2.96
N ASP A 85 -3.45 -4.12 -4.26
CA ASP A 85 -2.17 -3.89 -4.94
C ASP A 85 -1.87 -2.40 -5.05
N PHE A 86 -2.88 -1.60 -5.42
CA PHE A 86 -2.78 -0.14 -5.48
C PHE A 86 -2.64 0.49 -4.08
N TYR A 87 -3.38 -0.03 -3.10
CA TYR A 87 -3.26 0.38 -1.72
C TYR A 87 -1.84 0.13 -1.18
N GLY A 88 -1.29 -1.08 -1.40
CA GLY A 88 0.09 -1.42 -1.03
C GLY A 88 1.12 -0.52 -1.71
N LEU A 89 0.95 -0.24 -3.01
CA LEU A 89 1.83 0.66 -3.74
C LEU A 89 1.80 2.08 -3.16
N GLY A 90 0.61 2.59 -2.85
CA GLY A 90 0.43 3.90 -2.22
C GLY A 90 1.12 4.00 -0.86
N LEU A 91 1.04 2.96 -0.03
CA LEU A 91 1.75 2.90 1.26
C LEU A 91 3.26 2.99 1.09
N LEU A 92 3.84 2.18 0.19
CA LEU A 92 5.27 2.19 -0.08
C LEU A 92 5.75 3.53 -0.65
N GLN A 93 4.99 4.11 -1.57
CA GLN A 93 5.28 5.43 -2.13
C GLN A 93 5.23 6.51 -1.05
N LEU A 94 4.25 6.48 -0.15
CA LEU A 94 4.14 7.43 0.95
C LEU A 94 5.33 7.27 1.93
N GLN A 95 5.71 6.03 2.25
CA GLN A 95 6.89 5.73 3.06
C GLN A 95 8.17 6.26 2.41
N ARG A 96 8.26 6.19 1.07
CA ARG A 96 9.41 6.69 0.31
C ARG A 96 9.45 8.22 0.16
N GLY A 97 8.36 8.90 0.51
CA GLY A 97 8.19 10.36 0.33
C GLY A 97 7.67 10.76 -1.05
N LEU A 98 7.23 9.80 -1.87
CA LEU A 98 6.64 10.01 -3.19
C LEU A 98 5.15 10.38 -3.07
N THR A 99 4.85 11.44 -2.30
CA THR A 99 3.50 11.75 -1.83
C THR A 99 2.49 11.94 -2.96
N ALA A 100 2.86 12.64 -4.05
CA ALA A 100 1.96 12.81 -5.19
C ALA A 100 1.64 11.50 -5.91
N GLN A 101 2.61 10.58 -5.99
CA GLN A 101 2.39 9.26 -6.58
C GLN A 101 1.51 8.39 -5.67
N ALA A 102 1.71 8.49 -4.35
CA ALA A 102 0.87 7.81 -3.37
C ALA A 102 -0.60 8.23 -3.50
N VAL A 103 -0.88 9.53 -3.71
CA VAL A 103 -2.24 10.02 -3.97
C VAL A 103 -2.87 9.35 -5.20
N ALA A 104 -2.11 9.22 -6.30
CA ALA A 104 -2.59 8.54 -7.49
C ALA A 104 -2.91 7.05 -7.21
N SER A 105 -1.99 6.33 -6.56
CA SER A 105 -2.19 4.92 -6.21
C SER A 105 -3.40 4.71 -5.27
N PHE A 106 -3.58 5.58 -4.27
CA PHE A 106 -4.75 5.48 -3.40
C PHE A 106 -6.06 5.81 -4.13
N THR A 107 -6.02 6.71 -5.12
CA THR A 107 -7.19 6.99 -5.97
C THR A 107 -7.66 5.75 -6.71
N GLU A 108 -6.75 5.04 -7.37
CA GLU A 108 -7.05 3.77 -8.05
C GLU A 108 -7.59 2.71 -7.07
N ALA A 109 -6.99 2.61 -5.88
CA ALA A 109 -7.46 1.69 -4.83
C ALA A 109 -8.90 1.99 -4.37
N ILE A 110 -9.25 3.28 -4.25
CA ILE A 110 -10.59 3.74 -3.86
C ILE A 110 -11.60 3.46 -4.97
N GLU A 111 -11.26 3.73 -6.23
CA GLU A 111 -12.14 3.52 -7.37
C GLU A 111 -12.48 2.03 -7.54
N ILE A 112 -11.46 1.18 -7.63
CA ILE A 112 -11.62 -0.28 -7.76
C ILE A 112 -12.31 -0.86 -6.52
N GLY A 113 -11.90 -0.42 -5.33
CA GLY A 113 -12.45 -0.92 -4.07
C GLY A 113 -13.93 -0.56 -3.90
N SER A 114 -14.35 0.64 -4.30
CA SER A 114 -15.74 1.08 -4.23
C SER A 114 -16.63 0.33 -5.23
N GLU A 115 -16.13 0.09 -6.45
CA GLU A 115 -16.86 -0.68 -7.47
C GLU A 115 -17.09 -2.14 -7.02
N ALA A 116 -16.08 -2.73 -6.35
CA ALA A 116 -16.13 -4.13 -5.92
C ALA A 116 -16.69 -4.34 -4.49
N GLY A 117 -17.01 -3.28 -3.75
CA GLY A 117 -17.54 -3.37 -2.37
C GLY A 117 -16.49 -3.77 -1.31
N PHE A 118 -15.22 -3.45 -1.54
CA PHE A 118 -14.12 -3.74 -0.62
C PHE A 118 -13.86 -2.57 0.37
N ASP A 119 -14.79 -2.37 1.29
CA ASP A 119 -14.80 -1.24 2.23
C ASP A 119 -13.50 -1.06 3.02
N TYR A 120 -12.80 -2.15 3.36
CA TYR A 120 -11.55 -2.08 4.12
C TYR A 120 -10.45 -1.33 3.36
N TYR A 121 -10.20 -1.68 2.09
CA TYR A 121 -9.18 -1.03 1.28
C TYR A 121 -9.57 0.39 0.91
N THR A 122 -10.85 0.62 0.62
CA THR A 122 -11.38 1.95 0.30
C THR A 122 -11.22 2.91 1.48
N GLN A 123 -11.65 2.53 2.69
CA GLN A 123 -11.54 3.41 3.86
C GLN A 123 -10.09 3.63 4.28
N GLY A 124 -9.25 2.60 4.19
CA GLY A 124 -7.81 2.73 4.45
C GLY A 124 -7.18 3.72 3.48
N ALA A 125 -7.39 3.52 2.18
CA ALA A 125 -6.88 4.38 1.13
C ALA A 125 -7.36 5.83 1.28
N LEU A 126 -8.63 6.06 1.63
CA LEU A 126 -9.16 7.41 1.90
C LEU A 126 -8.38 8.12 3.01
N LEU A 127 -8.14 7.45 4.14
CA LEU A 127 -7.43 8.08 5.25
C LEU A 127 -5.95 8.36 4.91
N PHE A 128 -5.27 7.41 4.26
CA PHE A 128 -3.88 7.61 3.82
C PHE A 128 -3.75 8.68 2.72
N ARG A 129 -4.73 8.76 1.81
CA ARG A 129 -4.77 9.81 0.78
C ARG A 129 -5.03 11.18 1.40
N ALA A 130 -5.89 11.27 2.42
CA ALA A 130 -6.07 12.50 3.18
C ALA A 130 -4.79 12.97 3.89
N GLU A 131 -4.04 12.05 4.50
CA GLU A 131 -2.72 12.35 5.08
C GLU A 131 -1.70 12.79 4.00
N ALA A 132 -1.74 12.17 2.81
CA ALA A 132 -0.90 12.57 1.69
C ALA A 132 -1.28 13.98 1.18
N TYR A 133 -2.56 14.30 1.10
CA TYR A 133 -3.05 15.64 0.77
C TYR A 133 -2.63 16.70 1.80
N LEU A 134 -2.68 16.37 3.11
CA LEU A 134 -2.13 17.25 4.15
C LEU A 134 -0.66 17.60 3.90
N LYS A 135 0.16 16.59 3.59
CA LYS A 135 1.60 16.78 3.29
C LYS A 135 1.82 17.63 2.04
N LEU A 136 0.92 17.55 1.06
CA LEU A 136 0.91 18.39 -0.14
C LEU A 136 0.27 19.77 0.07
N CYS A 137 -0.20 20.08 1.28
CA CYS A 137 -0.95 21.29 1.61
C CYS A 137 -2.26 21.48 0.82
N ASP A 138 -2.84 20.39 0.34
CA ASP A 138 -4.14 20.29 -0.33
C ASP A 138 -5.22 19.98 0.73
N PHE A 139 -5.54 20.98 1.52
CA PHE A 139 -6.34 20.80 2.72
C PHE A 139 -7.81 20.50 2.40
N GLU A 140 -8.30 21.06 1.31
CA GLU A 140 -9.65 20.87 0.81
C GLU A 140 -9.91 19.40 0.46
N ASN A 141 -8.98 18.74 -0.27
CA ASN A 141 -9.13 17.32 -0.58
C ASN A 141 -8.92 16.43 0.64
N ALA A 142 -8.02 16.79 1.57
CA ALA A 142 -7.88 16.08 2.83
C ALA A 142 -9.19 16.09 3.67
N ILE A 143 -9.86 17.25 3.73
CA ILE A 143 -11.17 17.41 4.40
C ILE A 143 -12.24 16.58 3.68
N SER A 144 -12.24 16.61 2.35
CA SER A 144 -13.18 15.86 1.52
C SER A 144 -13.11 14.36 1.80
N ASP A 145 -11.90 13.78 1.69
CA ASP A 145 -11.66 12.36 1.98
C ASP A 145 -12.07 12.01 3.42
N CYS A 146 -11.65 12.83 4.40
CA CYS A 146 -12.04 12.63 5.80
C CYS A 146 -13.55 12.73 6.04
N SER A 147 -14.29 13.48 5.22
CA SER A 147 -15.74 13.64 5.38
C SER A 147 -16.53 12.40 4.95
N THR A 148 -15.96 11.58 4.06
CA THR A 148 -16.55 10.31 3.59
C THR A 148 -16.36 9.16 4.56
N LEU A 149 -15.37 9.24 5.46
CA LEU A 149 -15.05 8.18 6.42
C LEU A 149 -16.07 8.13 7.58
N PRO A 150 -16.33 6.95 8.18
CA PRO A 150 -17.12 6.85 9.41
C PRO A 150 -16.52 7.65 10.57
N ALA A 151 -17.35 8.22 11.45
CA ALA A 151 -16.86 8.92 12.65
C ALA A 151 -15.96 8.02 13.50
N GLY A 152 -14.81 8.56 13.95
CA GLY A 152 -13.82 7.81 14.73
C GLY A 152 -12.99 6.80 13.93
N TYR A 153 -13.13 6.75 12.60
CA TYR A 153 -12.27 5.91 11.76
C TYR A 153 -10.80 6.29 11.96
N LYS A 154 -9.98 5.28 12.24
CA LYS A 154 -8.55 5.46 12.50
C LYS A 154 -7.77 4.22 12.10
N THR A 155 -6.53 4.42 11.67
CA THR A 155 -5.60 3.34 11.36
C THR A 155 -4.18 3.69 11.82
N TYR A 156 -3.31 2.70 11.87
CA TYR A 156 -1.90 2.90 12.14
C TYR A 156 -1.17 3.26 10.84
N MET A 157 -0.55 4.43 10.78
CA MET A 157 0.18 4.91 9.59
C MET A 157 1.70 4.70 9.66
N GLY A 158 2.19 4.07 10.73
CA GLY A 158 3.63 3.82 10.90
C GLY A 158 4.46 5.04 11.29
N GLY A 159 5.72 4.78 11.61
CA GLY A 159 6.73 5.80 11.91
C GLY A 159 6.29 6.81 12.99
N ALA A 160 6.59 8.09 12.73
CA ALA A 160 6.23 9.20 13.63
C ALA A 160 4.74 9.56 13.59
N SER A 161 4.01 9.16 12.53
CA SER A 161 2.57 9.47 12.41
C SER A 161 1.72 8.65 13.38
N GLY A 162 2.15 7.42 13.73
CA GLY A 162 1.46 6.59 14.72
C GLY A 162 0.02 6.26 14.34
N MET A 163 -0.87 6.20 15.35
CA MET A 163 -2.31 6.10 15.11
C MET A 163 -2.84 7.45 14.63
N ARG A 164 -3.50 7.44 13.46
CA ARG A 164 -4.13 8.62 12.86
C ARG A 164 -5.62 8.36 12.73
N SER A 165 -6.44 9.31 13.16
CA SER A 165 -7.88 9.31 12.94
C SER A 165 -8.28 10.33 11.87
N ARG A 166 -9.48 10.16 11.31
CA ARG A 166 -10.07 11.17 10.42
C ARG A 166 -10.22 12.52 11.12
N GLU A 167 -10.48 12.53 12.43
CA GLU A 167 -10.64 13.75 13.21
C GLU A 167 -9.32 14.52 13.38
N ASP A 168 -8.21 13.80 13.55
CA ASP A 168 -6.87 14.42 13.63
C ASP A 168 -6.54 15.14 12.32
N ILE A 169 -6.67 14.42 11.19
CA ILE A 169 -6.39 14.95 9.84
C ILE A 169 -7.32 16.13 9.53
N LEU A 170 -8.62 15.98 9.82
CA LEU A 170 -9.63 17.02 9.63
C LEU A 170 -9.31 18.28 10.47
N GLY A 171 -8.88 18.11 11.72
CA GLY A 171 -8.50 19.21 12.60
C GLY A 171 -7.31 20.01 12.06
N GLU A 172 -6.26 19.31 11.63
CA GLU A 172 -5.06 19.91 11.04
C GLU A 172 -5.37 20.67 9.75
N ALA A 173 -6.12 20.06 8.82
CA ALA A 173 -6.50 20.69 7.56
C ALA A 173 -7.30 21.99 7.79
N ASN A 174 -8.30 21.94 8.68
CA ASN A 174 -9.12 23.10 9.02
C ASN A 174 -8.31 24.22 9.70
N ALA A 175 -7.39 23.87 10.60
CA ALA A 175 -6.51 24.85 11.23
C ALA A 175 -5.61 25.54 10.18
N ALA A 176 -5.04 24.77 9.25
CA ALA A 176 -4.19 25.30 8.21
C ALA A 176 -4.93 26.24 7.24
N LEU A 177 -6.16 25.92 6.86
CA LEU A 177 -7.00 26.80 6.03
C LEU A 177 -7.34 28.12 6.72
N LYS A 178 -7.66 28.09 8.02
CA LYS A 178 -7.92 29.32 8.80
C LYS A 178 -6.69 30.22 8.84
N LEU A 179 -5.48 29.66 8.91
CA LEU A 179 -4.24 30.42 8.87
C LEU A 179 -3.97 31.02 7.48
N LYS A 180 -4.18 30.26 6.40
CA LYS A 180 -4.06 30.77 5.01
C LYS A 180 -5.05 31.92 4.73
N GLY A 181 -6.24 31.88 5.30
CA GLY A 181 -7.26 32.92 5.15
C GLY A 181 -7.01 34.21 5.96
N ARG A 182 -6.03 34.23 6.87
CA ARG A 182 -5.63 35.45 7.58
C ARG A 182 -4.74 36.29 6.69
N LYS A 183 -5.26 37.42 6.18
CA LYS A 183 -4.41 38.49 5.63
C LYS A 183 -3.39 38.92 6.71
N PRO A 184 -2.13 39.27 6.34
CA PRO A 184 -1.22 39.88 7.30
C PRO A 184 -1.87 41.15 7.86
N LEU A 185 -1.83 41.33 9.17
CA LEU A 185 -2.19 42.60 9.78
C LEU A 185 -1.12 43.62 9.38
N GLY A 186 -1.51 44.53 8.48
CA GLY A 186 -0.90 45.87 8.28
C GLY A 186 0.58 45.90 7.95
#